data_AF-A0AAN7ZA54-F1
#
_entry.id   AF-A0AAN7ZA54-F1
#
_cell.length_a   1.000
_cell.length_b   1.000
_cell.length_c   1.000
_cell.angle_alpha   90.00
_cell.angle_beta   90.00
_cell.angle_gamma   90.00
#
_symmetry.space_group_name_H-M   'P 1'
#
loop_
_entity.id
_entity.type
_entity.pdbx_description
1 polymer ?
#
loop_
_entity_poly.entity_id
_entity_poly.type
_entity_poly.pdbx_seq_one_letter_code
_entity_poly.pdbx_strand_id
1 'polypeptide(L)'
;MSGEGPESIPTSADPRSKRPTKKRALTPVSAQAKELDVLFAHPDQEIRTERPNTTPRLTAPPEIVTNVQGSSAGAGSGEFHVYKASRRREYERLRRMDEEVAKETADAEFERGKEERLRKDDEKTRRNREKREKKRKARERAKNGGGERGGGENHNHNENQAAARNGTAGPISQNGVKPRIELRQDREDSEETAQDAIDQPMEETKGIVIEDD
;
A
#
# COMPACT_ATOMS: atom_id res chain seq x y z
N MET A 1 13.57 -54.61 -43.69
CA MET A 1 13.61 -54.33 -42.24
C MET A 1 14.77 -53.36 -42.01
N SER A 2 14.47 -52.07 -41.81
CA SER A 2 15.46 -51.06 -41.46
C SER A 2 15.22 -50.68 -40.01
N GLY A 3 16.23 -50.89 -39.16
CA GLY A 3 16.11 -50.79 -37.71
C GLY A 3 15.74 -49.40 -37.25
N GLU A 4 14.80 -49.35 -36.31
CA GLU A 4 14.45 -48.20 -35.48
C GLU A 4 15.62 -47.94 -34.53
N GLY A 5 16.65 -47.24 -35.02
CA GLY A 5 17.78 -46.78 -34.23
C GLY A 5 17.39 -45.61 -33.32
N PRO A 6 18.03 -45.43 -32.16
CA PRO A 6 17.75 -44.38 -31.17
C PRO A 6 18.26 -43.00 -31.62
N GLU A 7 17.96 -42.60 -32.85
CA GLU A 7 18.31 -41.28 -33.37
C GLU A 7 17.24 -40.27 -32.93
N SER A 8 17.70 -39.26 -32.18
CA SER A 8 16.95 -38.06 -31.81
C SER A 8 15.95 -38.20 -30.66
N ILE A 9 16.41 -38.67 -29.50
CA ILE A 9 15.92 -38.04 -28.26
C ILE A 9 16.49 -36.60 -28.31
N PRO A 10 15.66 -35.55 -28.26
CA PRO A 10 16.17 -34.19 -28.27
C PRO A 10 17.18 -34.06 -27.11
N THR A 11 18.36 -33.55 -27.39
CA THR A 11 19.46 -33.39 -26.41
C THR A 11 19.06 -32.61 -25.15
N SER A 12 17.90 -31.96 -25.14
CA SER A 12 17.29 -31.35 -23.95
C SER A 12 16.64 -32.34 -22.97
N ALA A 13 16.48 -33.62 -23.33
CA ALA A 13 15.85 -34.67 -22.52
C ALA A 13 16.84 -35.75 -22.03
N ASP A 14 18.14 -35.62 -22.36
CA ASP A 14 19.18 -36.55 -21.88
C ASP A 14 19.58 -36.20 -20.43
N PRO A 15 19.37 -37.11 -19.45
CA PRO A 15 19.74 -36.88 -18.04
C PRO A 15 21.25 -36.78 -17.80
N ARG A 16 22.09 -37.18 -18.75
CA ARG A 16 23.55 -36.99 -18.69
C ARG A 16 23.97 -35.59 -19.13
N SER A 17 23.11 -34.86 -19.84
CA SER A 17 23.39 -33.50 -20.27
C SER A 17 23.15 -32.52 -19.11
N LYS A 18 24.21 -31.92 -18.56
CA LYS A 18 24.11 -30.85 -17.56
C LYS A 18 23.75 -29.49 -18.18
N ARG A 19 23.05 -29.47 -19.32
CA ARG A 19 22.63 -28.21 -19.93
C ARG A 19 21.59 -27.56 -19.02
N PRO A 20 21.69 -26.25 -18.77
CA PRO A 20 20.67 -25.54 -18.01
C PRO A 20 19.34 -25.64 -18.77
N THR A 21 18.40 -26.41 -18.23
CA THR A 21 17.03 -26.47 -18.77
C THR A 21 16.41 -25.09 -18.62
N LYS A 22 15.73 -24.60 -19.66
CA LYS A 22 14.95 -23.35 -19.57
C LYS A 22 13.99 -23.49 -18.38
N LYS A 23 14.22 -22.70 -17.32
CA LYS A 23 13.34 -22.65 -16.17
C LYS A 23 11.96 -22.24 -16.69
N ARG A 24 10.98 -23.14 -16.61
CA ARG A 24 9.59 -22.80 -16.91
C ARG A 24 9.17 -21.73 -15.90
N ALA A 25 8.45 -20.71 -16.34
CA ALA A 25 7.84 -19.76 -15.41
C ALA A 25 6.86 -20.55 -14.54
N LEU A 26 7.17 -20.70 -13.25
CA LEU A 26 6.29 -21.40 -12.32
C LEU A 26 4.97 -20.63 -12.25
N THR A 27 3.86 -21.31 -12.48
CA THR A 27 2.54 -20.77 -12.15
C THR A 27 2.46 -20.56 -10.64
N PRO A 28 1.66 -19.60 -10.15
CA PRO A 28 1.50 -19.37 -8.71
C PRO A 28 1.11 -20.65 -7.96
N VAL A 29 0.27 -21.49 -8.57
CA VAL A 29 -0.13 -22.79 -8.03
C VAL A 29 1.05 -23.75 -7.92
N SER A 30 1.93 -23.81 -8.92
CA SER A 30 3.12 -24.67 -8.86
C SER A 30 4.15 -24.22 -7.83
N ALA A 31 4.24 -22.92 -7.55
CA ALA A 31 5.10 -22.39 -6.49
C ALA A 31 4.57 -22.79 -5.11
N GLN A 32 3.26 -22.66 -4.88
CA GLN A 32 2.60 -23.10 -3.66
C GLN A 32 2.72 -24.61 -3.45
N ALA A 33 2.48 -25.42 -4.50
CA ALA A 33 2.61 -26.87 -4.42
C ALA A 33 4.02 -27.29 -3.97
N LYS A 34 5.06 -26.65 -4.51
CA LYS A 34 6.44 -26.89 -4.10
C LYS A 34 6.69 -26.52 -2.63
N GLU A 35 6.13 -25.42 -2.16
CA GLU A 35 6.24 -25.01 -0.75
C GLU A 35 5.53 -26.02 0.17
N LEU A 36 4.35 -26.50 -0.23
CA LEU A 36 3.63 -27.55 0.48
C LEU A 36 4.41 -28.88 0.51
N ASP A 37 5.01 -29.29 -0.61
CA ASP A 37 5.85 -30.50 -0.67
C ASP A 37 7.03 -30.43 0.32
N VAL A 38 7.63 -29.25 0.48
CA VAL A 38 8.72 -29.01 1.45
C VAL A 38 8.21 -29.08 2.88
N LEU A 39 7.04 -28.48 3.17
CA LEU A 39 6.44 -28.54 4.50
C LEU A 39 6.01 -29.98 4.88
N PHE A 40 5.46 -30.74 3.93
CA PHE A 40 5.05 -32.12 4.15
C PHE A 40 6.22 -33.11 4.25
N ALA A 41 7.41 -32.76 3.77
CA ALA A 41 8.60 -33.58 3.97
C ALA A 41 9.01 -33.65 5.47
N HIS A 42 8.68 -32.62 6.25
CA HIS A 42 9.00 -32.52 7.67
C HIS A 42 7.76 -32.07 8.49
N PRO A 43 6.76 -32.95 8.66
CA PRO A 43 5.49 -32.60 9.29
C PRO A 43 5.61 -32.25 10.78
N ASP A 44 6.65 -32.74 11.46
CA ASP A 44 6.89 -32.49 12.90
C ASP A 44 7.64 -31.16 13.14
N GLN A 45 8.05 -30.44 12.09
CA GLN A 45 8.80 -29.19 12.22
C GLN A 45 7.89 -28.05 12.72
N GLU A 46 8.25 -27.40 13.83
CA GLU A 46 7.52 -26.24 14.34
C GLU A 46 7.65 -25.05 13.37
N ILE A 47 6.50 -24.57 12.87
CA ILE A 47 6.43 -23.43 11.95
C ILE A 47 6.16 -22.16 12.74
N ARG A 48 7.13 -21.23 12.75
CA ARG A 48 6.93 -19.90 13.31
C ARG A 48 6.03 -19.07 12.38
N THR A 49 4.76 -18.95 12.74
CA THR A 49 3.75 -18.18 11.99
C THR A 49 3.88 -16.68 12.17
N GLU A 50 4.48 -16.25 13.28
CA GLU A 50 4.75 -14.84 13.56
C GLU A 50 5.89 -14.32 12.68
N ARG A 51 5.57 -13.41 11.77
CA ARG A 51 6.59 -12.67 11.03
C ARG A 51 7.39 -11.82 12.02
N PRO A 52 8.72 -12.01 12.14
CA PRO A 52 9.51 -11.20 13.06
C PRO A 52 9.39 -9.73 12.66
N ASN A 53 9.31 -8.85 13.66
CA ASN A 53 9.40 -7.42 13.41
C ASN A 53 10.84 -7.12 12.94
N THR A 54 11.01 -6.96 11.62
CA THR A 54 12.31 -6.69 10.99
C THR A 54 12.66 -5.21 10.97
N THR A 55 11.94 -4.35 11.70
CA THR A 55 12.34 -2.95 11.80
C THR A 55 13.72 -2.89 12.45
N PRO A 56 14.77 -2.46 11.72
CA PRO A 56 16.11 -2.42 12.28
C PRO A 56 16.07 -1.48 13.47
N ARG A 57 16.53 -1.89 14.66
CA ARG A 57 16.62 -1.03 15.86
C ARG A 57 17.99 -0.39 15.91
N LEU A 58 18.04 0.93 16.15
CA LEU A 58 19.32 1.59 16.43
C LEU A 58 19.81 1.13 17.80
N THR A 59 21.08 0.77 17.87
CA THR A 59 21.73 0.45 19.15
C THR A 59 21.76 1.70 20.00
N ALA A 60 21.37 1.59 21.27
CA ALA A 60 21.49 2.70 22.21
C ALA A 60 22.95 3.20 22.26
N PRO A 61 23.18 4.52 22.34
CA PRO A 61 24.52 5.05 22.56
C PRO A 61 25.12 4.43 23.84
N PRO A 62 26.40 4.04 23.84
CA PRO A 62 27.05 3.53 25.04
C PRO A 62 27.10 4.62 26.11
N GLU A 63 26.76 4.28 27.35
CA GLU A 63 26.72 5.23 28.48
C GLU A 63 28.11 5.76 28.85
N ILE A 64 29.14 4.91 28.78
CA ILE A 64 30.51 5.26 29.14
C ILE A 64 31.42 5.03 27.94
N VAL A 65 32.06 6.10 27.49
CA VAL A 65 33.14 6.05 26.49
C VAL A 65 34.46 5.98 27.25
N THR A 66 35.15 4.86 27.18
CA THR A 66 36.38 4.60 27.97
C THR A 66 37.64 5.12 27.30
N ASN A 67 37.58 5.54 26.04
CA ASN A 67 38.73 5.95 25.22
C ASN A 67 38.83 7.48 25.05
N VAL A 68 38.42 8.25 26.05
CA VAL A 68 38.47 9.72 26.00
C VAL A 68 39.88 10.21 26.35
N GLN A 69 40.60 10.71 25.35
CA GLN A 69 41.87 11.39 25.53
C GLN A 69 41.62 12.80 26.14
N GLY A 70 42.57 13.34 26.91
CA GLY A 70 42.40 14.62 27.60
C GLY A 70 42.05 15.80 26.65
N SER A 71 41.34 16.80 27.16
CA SER A 71 40.75 17.88 26.34
C SER A 71 41.75 18.74 25.56
N SER A 72 43.00 18.80 26.03
CA SER A 72 44.09 19.54 25.38
C SER A 72 45.00 18.65 24.51
N ALA A 73 44.73 17.35 24.45
CA ALA A 73 45.54 16.42 23.70
C ALA A 73 45.23 16.53 22.20
N GLY A 74 46.24 16.44 21.34
CA GLY A 74 46.09 16.59 19.89
C GLY A 74 45.29 15.46 19.23
N ALA A 75 44.88 15.67 17.98
CA ALA A 75 44.15 14.68 17.19
C ALA A 75 45.02 13.43 16.92
N GLY A 76 44.56 12.28 17.41
CA GLY A 76 45.17 10.98 17.12
C GLY A 76 44.79 10.47 15.71
N SER A 77 45.54 9.50 15.18
CA SER A 77 45.29 8.91 13.86
C SER A 77 43.94 8.16 13.76
N GLY A 78 43.39 7.70 14.89
CA GLY A 78 42.09 7.04 14.96
C GLY A 78 40.89 7.97 15.09
N GLU A 79 41.10 9.26 15.40
CA GLU A 79 40.01 10.20 15.73
C GLU A 79 39.07 10.42 14.54
N PHE A 80 39.63 10.46 13.32
CA PHE A 80 38.84 10.56 12.10
C PHE A 80 37.81 9.43 11.95
N HIS A 81 38.20 8.20 12.28
CA HIS A 81 37.30 7.05 12.18
C HIS A 81 36.25 7.05 13.28
N VAL A 82 36.59 7.51 14.48
CA VAL A 82 35.64 7.70 15.59
C VAL A 82 34.56 8.71 15.17
N TYR A 83 34.96 9.87 14.66
CA TYR A 83 34.04 10.87 14.14
C TYR A 83 33.18 10.37 12.98
N LYS A 84 33.78 9.67 12.00
CA LYS A 84 33.03 9.11 10.88
C LYS A 84 31.95 8.12 11.35
N ALA A 85 32.28 7.28 12.33
CA ALA A 85 31.33 6.33 12.91
C ALA A 85 30.24 7.03 13.74
N SER A 86 30.59 8.01 14.57
CA SER A 86 29.62 8.76 15.38
C SER A 86 28.66 9.57 14.52
N ARG A 87 29.18 10.29 13.51
CA ARG A 87 28.37 11.06 12.55
C ARG A 87 27.43 10.16 11.76
N ARG A 88 27.90 8.99 11.29
CA ARG A 88 27.03 8.03 10.59
C ARG A 88 25.89 7.53 11.49
N ARG A 89 26.20 7.16 12.73
CA ARG A 89 25.17 6.75 13.71
C ARG A 89 24.17 7.86 13.98
N GLU A 90 24.63 9.10 14.07
CA GLU A 90 23.77 10.25 14.33
C GLU A 90 22.85 10.58 13.15
N TYR A 91 23.35 10.51 11.91
CA TYR A 91 22.50 10.67 10.72
C TYR A 91 21.48 9.54 10.59
N GLU A 92 21.87 8.30 10.88
CA GLU A 92 20.93 7.17 10.93
C GLU A 92 19.87 7.37 12.02
N ARG A 93 20.23 7.98 13.16
CA ARG A 93 19.31 8.33 14.25
C ARG A 93 18.31 9.42 13.85
N LEU A 94 18.79 10.54 13.33
CA LEU A 94 17.95 11.66 12.91
C LEU A 94 17.00 11.23 11.79
N ARG A 95 17.55 10.58 10.75
CA ARG A 95 16.75 10.07 9.62
C ARG A 95 15.61 9.17 10.07
N ARG A 96 15.87 8.26 11.02
CA ARG A 96 14.84 7.38 11.54
C ARG A 96 13.76 8.15 12.29
N MET A 97 14.15 9.09 13.15
CA MET A 97 13.21 9.92 13.89
C MET A 97 12.31 10.70 12.92
N ASP A 98 12.88 11.26 11.84
CA ASP A 98 12.12 11.95 10.81
C ASP A 98 11.19 11.00 10.03
N GLU A 99 11.65 9.79 9.68
CA GLU A 99 10.84 8.75 9.04
C GLU A 99 9.68 8.28 9.94
N GLU A 100 9.90 8.14 11.25
CA GLU A 100 8.87 7.79 12.23
C GLU A 100 7.82 8.89 12.35
N VAL A 101 8.24 10.16 12.48
CA VAL A 101 7.33 11.30 12.52
C VAL A 101 6.51 11.42 11.24
N ALA A 102 7.16 11.30 10.07
CA ALA A 102 6.47 11.36 8.78
C ALA A 102 5.45 10.23 8.60
N LYS A 103 5.74 9.04 9.14
CA LYS A 103 4.80 7.92 9.13
C LYS A 103 3.62 8.17 10.07
N GLU A 104 3.88 8.63 11.29
CA GLU A 104 2.83 8.91 12.27
C GLU A 104 1.86 9.99 11.78
N THR A 105 2.37 11.06 11.14
CA THR A 105 1.51 12.09 10.55
C THR A 105 0.69 11.55 9.39
N ALA A 106 1.30 10.78 8.48
CA ALA A 106 0.59 10.16 7.36
C ALA A 106 -0.49 9.17 7.82
N ASP A 107 -0.21 8.36 8.84
CA ASP A 107 -1.15 7.41 9.42
C ASP A 107 -2.33 8.15 10.08
N ALA A 108 -2.06 9.22 10.85
CA ALA A 108 -3.10 10.03 11.47
C ALA A 108 -4.01 10.75 10.44
N GLU A 109 -3.42 11.29 9.38
CA GLU A 109 -4.17 11.90 8.27
C GLU A 109 -5.03 10.88 7.53
N PHE A 110 -4.49 9.68 7.31
CA PHE A 110 -5.21 8.58 6.67
C PHE A 110 -6.40 8.12 7.52
N GLU A 111 -6.21 7.94 8.82
CA GLU A 111 -7.27 7.54 9.75
C GLU A 111 -8.39 8.58 9.80
N ARG A 112 -8.03 9.86 9.95
CA ARG A 112 -9.00 10.96 9.88
C ARG A 112 -9.77 10.96 8.57
N GLY A 113 -9.08 10.83 7.43
CA GLY A 113 -9.71 10.77 6.11
C GLY A 113 -10.64 9.57 5.93
N LYS A 114 -10.27 8.41 6.51
CA LYS A 114 -11.08 7.19 6.49
C LYS A 114 -12.35 7.36 7.33
N GLU A 115 -12.26 7.93 8.53
CA GLU A 115 -13.41 8.21 9.39
C GLU A 115 -14.39 9.20 8.75
N GLU A 116 -13.87 10.27 8.14
CA GLU A 116 -14.71 11.26 7.45
C GLU A 116 -15.48 10.64 6.27
N ARG A 117 -14.84 9.74 5.51
CA ARG A 117 -15.50 9.01 4.40
C ARG A 117 -16.56 8.06 4.94
N LEU A 118 -16.23 7.28 5.96
CA LEU A 118 -17.16 6.34 6.59
C LEU A 118 -18.40 7.08 7.13
N ARG A 119 -18.19 8.21 7.83
CA ARG A 119 -19.28 9.04 8.34
C ARG A 119 -20.18 9.58 7.21
N LYS A 120 -19.60 10.09 6.12
CA LYS A 120 -20.38 10.57 4.96
C LYS A 120 -21.20 9.46 4.32
N ASP A 121 -20.66 8.25 4.25
CA ASP A 121 -21.37 7.09 3.71
C ASP A 121 -22.48 6.61 4.65
N ASP A 122 -22.22 6.57 5.96
CA ASP A 122 -23.22 6.25 6.99
C ASP A 122 -24.37 7.26 7.02
N GLU A 123 -24.10 8.55 6.89
CA GLU A 123 -25.13 9.58 6.82
C GLU A 123 -26.02 9.40 5.57
N LYS A 124 -25.42 9.08 4.42
CA LYS A 124 -26.15 8.78 3.18
C LYS A 124 -26.97 7.49 3.31
N THR A 125 -26.39 6.43 3.86
CA THR A 125 -27.09 5.15 4.04
C THR A 125 -28.23 5.27 5.05
N ARG A 126 -28.03 6.00 6.16
CA ARG A 126 -29.08 6.31 7.14
C ARG A 126 -30.24 7.07 6.51
N ARG A 127 -29.96 8.16 5.78
CA ARG A 127 -31.00 8.96 5.11
C ARG A 127 -31.79 8.12 4.10
N ASN A 128 -31.11 7.23 3.38
CA ASN A 128 -31.77 6.32 2.43
C ASN A 128 -32.58 5.22 3.13
N ARG A 129 -32.09 4.69 4.26
CA ARG A 129 -32.80 3.72 5.10
C ARG A 129 -34.08 4.34 5.68
N GLU A 130 -33.99 5.54 6.25
CA GLU A 130 -35.15 6.28 6.76
C GLU A 130 -36.20 6.53 5.67
N LYS A 131 -35.77 6.94 4.46
CA LYS A 131 -36.68 7.09 3.31
C LYS A 131 -37.38 5.78 2.94
N ARG A 132 -36.66 4.65 2.94
CA ARG A 132 -37.22 3.32 2.65
C ARG A 132 -38.17 2.86 3.75
N GLU A 133 -37.83 3.05 5.01
CA GLU A 133 -38.69 2.71 6.15
C GLU A 133 -39.96 3.55 6.19
N LYS A 134 -39.88 4.86 5.93
CA LYS A 134 -41.06 5.71 5.81
C LYS A 134 -41.99 5.22 4.70
N LYS A 135 -41.43 4.87 3.53
CA LYS A 135 -42.21 4.26 2.43
C LYS A 135 -42.79 2.89 2.81
N ARG A 136 -42.04 2.05 3.54
CA ARG A 136 -42.51 0.74 4.02
C ARG A 136 -43.69 0.89 5.00
N LYS A 137 -43.53 1.74 6.01
CA LYS A 137 -44.58 2.06 6.99
C LYS A 137 -45.82 2.67 6.33
N ALA A 138 -45.66 3.55 5.34
CA ALA A 138 -46.78 4.10 4.59
C ALA A 138 -47.53 3.02 3.78
N ARG A 139 -46.81 2.09 3.13
CA ARG A 139 -47.41 0.95 2.42
C ARG A 139 -48.10 -0.04 3.37
N GLU A 140 -47.50 -0.34 4.52
CA GLU A 140 -48.12 -1.17 5.58
C GLU A 140 -49.41 -0.52 6.10
N ARG A 141 -49.41 0.79 6.36
CA ARG A 141 -50.62 1.54 6.74
C ARG A 141 -51.68 1.55 5.65
N ALA A 142 -51.30 1.68 4.38
CA ALA A 142 -52.25 1.61 3.27
C ALA A 142 -52.84 0.21 3.08
N LYS A 143 -52.08 -0.85 3.38
CA LYS A 143 -52.57 -2.24 3.35
C LYS A 143 -53.48 -2.56 4.54
N ASN A 144 -53.16 -2.06 5.74
CA ASN A 144 -53.95 -2.29 6.94
C ASN A 144 -55.16 -1.34 7.08
N GLY A 145 -55.12 -0.18 6.43
CA GLY A 145 -56.22 0.80 6.36
C GLY A 145 -57.03 0.72 5.06
N GLY A 146 -56.62 -0.12 4.10
CA GLY A 146 -57.28 -0.32 2.81
C GLY A 146 -58.53 -1.18 2.87
N GLY A 147 -59.29 -1.04 3.96
CA GLY A 147 -60.60 -1.61 4.17
C GLY A 147 -61.72 -0.57 4.22
N GLU A 148 -61.53 0.69 3.78
CA GLU A 148 -62.64 1.57 3.39
C GLU A 148 -62.15 2.91 2.80
N ARG A 149 -62.74 3.28 1.66
CA ARG A 149 -62.89 4.63 1.07
C ARG A 149 -61.76 5.15 0.18
N GLY A 150 -62.15 5.40 -1.07
CA GLY A 150 -61.29 5.88 -2.15
C GLY A 150 -61.12 7.40 -2.21
N GLY A 151 -60.36 7.83 -3.22
CA GLY A 151 -60.36 9.18 -3.78
C GLY A 151 -59.34 10.14 -3.18
N GLY A 152 -58.37 10.58 -4.00
CA GLY A 152 -57.57 11.76 -3.70
C GLY A 152 -56.16 11.73 -4.29
N GLU A 153 -56.06 12.02 -5.60
CA GLU A 153 -54.81 12.44 -6.23
C GLU A 153 -54.31 13.73 -5.58
N ASN A 154 -53.01 13.77 -5.24
CA ASN A 154 -52.29 15.03 -5.17
C ASN A 154 -50.82 14.79 -5.53
N HIS A 155 -50.52 15.03 -6.80
CA HIS A 155 -49.17 15.22 -7.31
C HIS A 155 -48.58 16.48 -6.67
N ASN A 156 -47.48 16.33 -5.92
CA ASN A 156 -46.62 17.45 -5.61
C ASN A 156 -45.25 17.15 -6.24
N HIS A 157 -45.10 17.63 -7.48
CA HIS A 157 -43.84 17.75 -8.18
C HIS A 157 -43.00 18.81 -7.44
N ASN A 158 -41.94 18.38 -6.77
CA ASN A 158 -40.81 19.26 -6.50
C ASN A 158 -39.59 18.66 -7.19
N GLU A 159 -39.34 19.20 -8.38
CA GLU A 159 -38.23 18.89 -9.24
C GLU A 159 -36.97 19.57 -8.72
N ASN A 160 -35.97 18.77 -8.36
CA ASN A 160 -34.58 19.19 -8.49
C ASN A 160 -33.92 18.19 -9.44
N GLN A 161 -34.01 18.51 -10.73
CA GLN A 161 -33.39 17.78 -11.81
C GLN A 161 -31.89 18.10 -11.84
N ALA A 162 -31.06 17.07 -11.72
CA ALA A 162 -29.69 17.07 -12.22
C ALA A 162 -29.49 15.80 -13.06
N ALA A 163 -29.76 15.97 -14.35
CA ALA A 163 -29.21 15.27 -15.52
C ALA A 163 -28.93 13.75 -15.41
N ALA A 164 -29.80 12.95 -16.05
CA ALA A 164 -29.38 11.69 -16.66
C ALA A 164 -30.02 11.60 -18.05
N ARG A 165 -29.14 11.64 -19.06
CA ARG A 165 -29.45 11.59 -20.49
C ARG A 165 -30.03 10.23 -20.89
N ASN A 166 -30.91 10.29 -21.89
CA ASN A 166 -31.60 9.19 -22.58
C ASN A 166 -30.75 7.95 -22.87
N GLY A 167 -31.37 6.79 -22.71
CA GLY A 167 -30.94 5.52 -23.27
C GLY A 167 -32.16 4.70 -23.68
N THR A 168 -32.47 4.74 -24.96
CA THR A 168 -33.53 4.03 -25.67
C THR A 168 -33.37 2.51 -25.59
N ALA A 169 -34.49 1.79 -25.52
CA ALA A 169 -34.56 0.35 -25.58
C ALA A 169 -34.17 -0.19 -26.97
N GLY A 170 -33.36 -1.25 -26.99
CA GLY A 170 -33.02 -2.08 -28.15
C GLY A 170 -32.51 -3.45 -27.67
N PRO A 171 -32.73 -4.54 -28.44
CA PRO A 171 -32.95 -5.89 -27.89
C PRO A 171 -31.68 -6.66 -27.52
N ILE A 172 -31.91 -7.68 -26.69
CA ILE A 172 -30.97 -8.68 -26.18
C ILE A 172 -30.28 -9.43 -27.34
N SER A 173 -28.94 -9.46 -27.33
CA SER A 173 -28.13 -10.47 -28.01
C SER A 173 -26.92 -10.84 -27.15
N GLN A 174 -26.53 -12.11 -27.25
CA GLN A 174 -25.71 -12.89 -26.35
C GLN A 174 -24.21 -12.54 -26.40
N ASN A 175 -23.55 -12.76 -25.26
CA ASN A 175 -22.11 -13.04 -25.08
C ASN A 175 -21.10 -11.97 -25.54
N GLY A 176 -20.51 -11.27 -24.55
CA GLY A 176 -19.28 -10.49 -24.75
C GLY A 176 -19.04 -9.47 -23.65
N VAL A 177 -18.43 -9.88 -22.53
CA VAL A 177 -17.99 -8.97 -21.47
C VAL A 177 -16.75 -8.21 -21.95
N LYS A 178 -16.85 -6.88 -22.09
CA LYS A 178 -15.70 -5.98 -22.24
C LYS A 178 -15.49 -5.21 -20.92
N PRO A 179 -14.29 -5.19 -20.31
CA PRO A 179 -14.04 -4.39 -19.12
C PRO A 179 -13.85 -2.92 -19.51
N ARG A 180 -14.62 -2.04 -18.85
CA ARG A 180 -14.53 -0.58 -18.92
C ARG A 180 -13.52 -0.11 -17.87
N ILE A 181 -12.28 0.10 -18.28
CA ILE A 181 -11.30 0.93 -17.57
C ILE A 181 -10.87 2.01 -18.56
N GLU A 182 -11.49 3.18 -18.46
CA GLU A 182 -10.99 4.38 -19.14
C GLU A 182 -10.04 5.09 -18.18
N LEU A 183 -8.75 5.00 -18.51
CA LEU A 183 -7.69 5.79 -17.93
C LEU A 183 -7.89 7.24 -18.39
N ARG A 184 -8.30 8.14 -17.49
CA ARG A 184 -8.26 9.58 -17.75
C ARG A 184 -6.80 10.02 -17.77
N GLN A 185 -6.31 10.38 -18.95
CA GLN A 185 -5.08 11.14 -19.13
C GLN A 185 -5.42 12.62 -18.97
N ASP A 186 -5.13 13.17 -17.79
CA ASP A 186 -4.92 14.60 -17.65
C ASP A 186 -3.41 14.85 -17.76
N ARG A 187 -3.00 15.44 -18.88
CA ARG A 187 -1.67 15.99 -19.12
C ARG A 187 -1.63 17.37 -18.48
N GLU A 188 -0.74 17.56 -17.51
CA GLU A 188 -0.17 18.86 -17.18
C GLU A 188 1.34 18.70 -17.13
N ASP A 189 2.02 19.54 -17.90
CA ASP A 189 3.47 19.57 -18.08
C ASP A 189 4.15 20.03 -16.79
N SER A 190 5.08 19.22 -16.29
CA SER A 190 6.12 19.66 -15.35
C SER A 190 7.44 18.99 -15.77
N GLU A 191 8.27 19.75 -16.46
CA GLU A 191 9.66 19.37 -16.72
C GLU A 191 10.43 19.43 -15.40
N GLU A 192 10.74 18.27 -14.83
CA GLU A 192 11.70 18.15 -13.72
C GLU A 192 13.05 17.70 -14.30
N THR A 193 13.94 18.67 -14.48
CA THR A 193 15.35 18.45 -14.79
C THR A 193 16.02 17.87 -13.54
N ALA A 194 16.29 16.57 -13.55
CA ALA A 194 17.15 15.93 -12.56
C ALA A 194 18.61 16.36 -12.77
N GLN A 195 19.10 17.27 -11.94
CA GLN A 195 20.53 17.59 -11.82
C GLN A 195 20.94 17.64 -10.34
N ASP A 196 21.70 16.61 -9.95
CA ASP A 196 22.80 16.59 -8.97
C ASP A 196 22.63 17.36 -7.64
N ALA A 197 22.12 16.65 -6.63
CA ALA A 197 22.22 17.05 -5.22
C ALA A 197 23.60 16.70 -4.61
N ILE A 198 24.69 17.23 -5.17
CA ILE A 198 26.05 17.10 -4.60
C ILE A 198 26.57 18.40 -3.96
N ASP A 199 25.93 19.55 -4.16
CA ASP A 199 26.44 20.82 -3.61
C ASP A 199 25.30 21.66 -3.02
N GLN A 200 25.02 21.47 -1.72
CA GLN A 200 24.33 22.49 -0.94
C GLN A 200 25.35 23.23 -0.08
N PRO A 201 25.44 24.56 -0.14
CA PRO A 201 26.24 25.33 0.78
C PRO A 201 25.64 25.21 2.18
N MET A 202 26.45 24.73 3.12
CA MET A 202 26.11 24.68 4.55
C MET A 202 25.63 26.06 5.01
N GLU A 203 24.34 26.19 5.37
CA GLU A 203 23.86 27.41 6.02
C GLU A 203 24.60 27.60 7.35
N GLU A 204 25.26 28.75 7.50
CA GLU A 204 25.93 29.15 8.73
C GLU A 204 24.89 29.30 9.84
N THR A 205 24.92 28.39 10.80
CA THR A 205 24.13 28.48 12.03
C THR A 205 24.55 29.75 12.78
N LYS A 206 23.68 30.77 12.79
CA LYS A 206 23.81 31.95 13.64
C LYS A 206 24.01 31.50 15.10
N GLY A 207 25.17 31.85 15.66
CA GLY A 207 25.50 31.57 17.05
C GLY A 207 24.52 32.20 18.03
N ILE A 208 24.32 31.55 19.16
CA ILE A 208 23.55 32.06 20.30
C ILE A 208 24.31 33.28 20.85
N VAL A 209 23.68 34.45 20.78
CA VAL A 209 24.16 35.67 21.44
C VAL A 209 23.67 35.59 22.89
N ILE A 210 24.60 35.49 23.83
CA ILE A 210 24.35 35.64 25.26
C ILE A 210 24.54 37.13 25.55
N GLU A 211 23.47 37.81 25.96
CA GLU A 211 23.54 39.17 26.52
C GLU A 211 23.81 39.02 28.02
N ASP A 212 24.92 39.59 28.49
CA ASP A 212 25.27 39.67 29.91
C ASP A 212 24.47 40.83 30.55
N ASP A 213 23.69 40.51 31.60
CA ASP A 213 23.08 41.49 32.52
C ASP A 213 24.12 42.09 33.50
#